data_AF-J2GGN4-F1
#
_entry.id   AF-J2GGN4-F1
#
_cell.length_a   1.000
_cell.length_b   1.000
_cell.length_c   1.000
_cell.angle_alpha   90.00
_cell.angle_beta   90.00
_cell.angle_gamma   90.00
#
_symmetry.space_group_name_H-M   'P 1'
#
loop_
_entity.id
_entity.type
_entity.pdbx_description
1 polymer ?
#
loop_
_entity_poly.entity_id
_entity_poly.type
_entity_poly.pdbx_seq_one_letter_code
_entity_poly.pdbx_strand_id
1 'polypeptide(L)'
;MTSPDLILAATAGAVCLALCATLWAMAQRRRFESQLSHLRARLEGLEHGALTAQASAEAFDIVVVAVEHGAARLVSGEEALTACAGILGAPADAQSVVDALGAADPDHAHKLTALFERGEACAFEAWGPKGGVVVEGRAGGALAWLRLAAAAA
;
A
#
# COMPACT_ATOMS: atom_id res chain seq x y z
N MET A 1 -24.95 -56.41 38.84
CA MET A 1 -23.84 -55.61 38.27
C MET A 1 -22.94 -55.22 39.41
N THR A 2 -21.66 -55.55 39.33
CA THR A 2 -20.70 -55.29 40.40
C THR A 2 -19.94 -53.99 40.11
N SER A 3 -19.52 -53.24 41.13
CA SER A 3 -18.75 -51.99 40.98
C SER A 3 -17.61 -52.01 39.94
N PRO A 4 -16.83 -53.10 39.75
CA PRO A 4 -15.82 -53.16 38.68
C PRO A 4 -16.39 -53.01 37.26
N ASP A 5 -17.62 -53.47 37.00
CA ASP A 5 -18.24 -53.39 35.66
C ASP A 5 -18.57 -51.94 35.26
N LEU A 6 -18.97 -51.13 36.24
CA LEU A 6 -19.27 -49.71 36.02
C LEU A 6 -18.00 -48.90 35.75
N ILE A 7 -16.90 -49.22 36.43
CA ILE A 7 -15.59 -48.58 36.22
C ILE A 7 -15.03 -48.95 34.84
N LEU A 8 -15.16 -50.21 34.42
CA LEU A 8 -14.75 -50.67 33.10
C LEU A 8 -15.53 -49.98 31.98
N ALA A 9 -16.87 -49.88 32.12
CA ALA A 9 -17.69 -49.17 31.14
C ALA A 9 -17.37 -47.66 31.07
N ALA A 10 -17.16 -47.02 32.22
CA ALA A 10 -16.83 -45.60 32.28
C ALA A 10 -15.46 -45.28 31.68
N THR A 11 -14.44 -46.11 31.96
CA THR A 11 -13.09 -45.94 31.41
C THR A 11 -13.06 -46.16 29.90
N ALA A 12 -13.80 -47.14 29.38
CA ALA A 12 -13.94 -47.35 27.94
C ALA A 12 -14.57 -46.13 27.23
N GLY A 13 -15.61 -45.52 27.82
CA GLY A 13 -16.22 -44.30 27.29
C GLY A 13 -15.28 -43.09 27.31
N ALA A 14 -14.53 -42.90 28.40
CA ALA A 14 -13.57 -41.80 28.54
C ALA A 14 -12.44 -41.88 27.49
N VAL A 15 -11.92 -43.08 27.23
CA VAL A 15 -10.92 -43.32 26.18
C VAL A 15 -11.48 -42.96 24.80
N CYS A 16 -12.73 -43.34 24.52
CA CYS A 16 -13.37 -43.01 23.24
C CYS A 16 -13.52 -41.50 23.03
N LEU A 17 -13.94 -40.75 24.06
CA LEU A 17 -14.05 -39.29 23.97
C LEU A 17 -12.68 -38.61 23.84
N ALA A 18 -11.66 -39.09 24.55
CA ALA A 18 -10.30 -38.58 24.41
C ALA A 18 -9.77 -38.77 22.97
N LEU A 19 -10.03 -39.93 22.36
CA LEU A 19 -9.69 -40.18 20.96
C LEU A 19 -10.47 -39.29 20.00
N CYS A 20 -11.78 -39.11 20.22
CA CYS A 20 -12.59 -38.20 19.39
C CYS A 20 -12.11 -36.74 19.51
N ALA A 21 -11.78 -36.28 20.73
CA ALA A 21 -11.30 -34.94 20.99
C ALA A 21 -9.92 -34.68 20.36
N THR A 22 -9.00 -35.65 20.43
CA THR A 22 -7.67 -35.54 19.80
C THR A 22 -7.76 -35.55 18.28
N LEU A 23 -8.59 -36.41 17.69
CA LEU A 23 -8.84 -36.43 16.24
C LEU A 23 -9.47 -35.11 15.77
N TRP A 24 -10.44 -34.59 16.54
CA TRP A 24 -11.07 -33.31 16.23
C TRP A 24 -10.08 -32.14 16.35
N ALA A 25 -9.28 -32.09 17.43
CA ALA A 25 -8.25 -31.08 17.61
C ALA A 25 -7.21 -31.12 16.49
N MET A 26 -6.82 -32.31 16.01
CA MET A 26 -5.93 -32.46 14.86
C MET A 26 -6.58 -31.98 13.56
N ALA A 27 -7.85 -32.32 13.31
CA ALA A 27 -8.57 -31.85 12.13
C ALA A 27 -8.74 -30.32 12.13
N GLN A 28 -9.03 -29.74 13.30
CA GLN A 28 -9.15 -28.30 13.48
C GLN A 28 -7.82 -27.58 13.28
N ARG A 29 -6.72 -28.13 13.82
CA ARG A 29 -5.37 -27.60 13.60
C ARG A 29 -4.99 -27.60 12.12
N ARG A 30 -5.26 -28.69 11.40
CA ARG A 30 -5.01 -28.78 9.95
C ARG A 30 -5.80 -27.73 9.17
N ARG A 31 -7.05 -27.47 9.55
CA ARG A 31 -7.87 -26.41 8.92
C ARG A 31 -7.26 -25.02 9.13
N PHE A 32 -6.84 -24.69 10.35
CA PHE A 32 -6.18 -23.41 10.61
C PHE A 32 -4.84 -23.26 9.89
N GLU A 33 -4.02 -24.32 9.85
CA GLU A 33 -2.76 -24.32 9.10
C GLU A 33 -2.98 -24.06 7.61
N SER A 34 -4.02 -24.67 7.01
CA SER A 34 -4.38 -24.40 5.61
C SER A 34 -4.80 -22.94 5.38
N GLN A 35 -5.62 -22.37 6.26
CA GLN A 35 -6.05 -20.98 6.15
C GLN A 35 -4.88 -20.00 6.33
N LEU A 36 -4.00 -20.26 7.29
CA LEU A 36 -2.78 -19.48 7.48
C LEU A 36 -1.87 -19.54 6.26
N SER A 37 -1.67 -20.73 5.68
CA SER A 37 -0.86 -20.87 4.47
C SER A 37 -1.44 -20.09 3.28
N HIS A 38 -2.77 -20.12 3.12
CA HIS A 38 -3.46 -19.38 2.07
C HIS A 38 -3.34 -17.86 2.26
N LEU A 39 -3.54 -17.37 3.49
CA LEU A 39 -3.39 -15.94 3.78
C LEU A 39 -1.94 -15.48 3.58
N ARG A 40 -0.95 -16.27 3.99
CA ARG A 40 0.47 -15.98 3.76
C ARG A 40 0.81 -15.92 2.27
N ALA A 41 0.39 -16.92 1.50
CA ALA A 41 0.62 -16.93 0.05
C ALA A 41 -0.02 -15.72 -0.64
N ARG A 42 -1.20 -15.28 -0.16
CA ARG A 42 -1.87 -14.09 -0.70
C ARG A 42 -1.14 -12.80 -0.33
N LEU A 43 -0.58 -12.70 0.88
CA LEU A 43 0.25 -11.57 1.28
C LEU A 43 1.54 -11.50 0.47
N GLU A 44 2.26 -12.62 0.34
CA GLU A 44 3.47 -12.71 -0.46
C GLU A 44 3.19 -12.29 -1.92
N GLY A 45 2.06 -12.72 -2.50
CA GLY A 45 1.67 -12.32 -3.85
C GLY A 45 1.40 -10.81 -3.98
N LEU A 46 0.73 -10.20 -3.01
CA LEU A 46 0.49 -8.74 -3.00
C LEU A 46 1.78 -7.95 -2.80
N GLU A 47 2.68 -8.43 -1.93
CA GLU A 47 3.98 -7.83 -1.68
C GLU A 47 4.87 -7.86 -2.91
N HIS A 48 4.97 -9.01 -3.60
CA HIS A 48 5.70 -9.10 -4.86
C HIS A 48 5.13 -8.17 -5.93
N GLY A 49 3.81 -8.05 -6.02
CA GLY A 49 3.15 -7.11 -6.92
C GLY A 49 3.51 -5.65 -6.61
N ALA A 50 3.48 -5.27 -5.34
CA ALA A 50 3.86 -3.93 -4.89
C ALA A 50 5.33 -3.61 -5.17
N LEU A 51 6.25 -4.54 -4.87
CA LEU A 51 7.68 -4.41 -5.16
C LEU A 51 7.95 -4.27 -6.66
N THR A 52 7.25 -5.05 -7.49
CA THR A 52 7.40 -4.97 -8.96
C THR A 52 6.92 -3.61 -9.48
N ALA A 53 5.81 -3.09 -8.96
CA ALA A 53 5.30 -1.78 -9.32
C ALA A 53 6.25 -0.65 -8.89
N GLN A 54 6.81 -0.74 -7.68
CA GLN A 54 7.82 0.19 -7.18
C GLN A 54 9.10 0.17 -8.04
N ALA A 55 9.64 -1.02 -8.32
CA ALA A 55 10.83 -1.16 -9.16
C ALA A 55 10.61 -0.63 -10.58
N SER A 56 9.38 -0.78 -11.12
CA SER A 56 9.03 -0.21 -12.42
C SER A 56 9.03 1.32 -12.39
N ALA A 57 8.44 1.94 -11.36
CA ALA A 57 8.41 3.40 -11.23
C ALA A 57 9.83 3.98 -11.07
N GLU A 58 10.69 3.32 -10.28
CA GLU A 58 12.11 3.67 -10.16
C GLU A 58 12.85 3.54 -11.50
N ALA A 59 12.60 2.48 -12.26
CA ALA A 59 13.23 2.29 -13.57
C ALA A 59 12.83 3.32 -14.63
N PHE A 60 11.68 4.00 -14.46
CA PHE A 60 11.20 5.03 -15.38
C PHE A 60 11.43 6.47 -14.87
N ASP A 61 12.20 6.64 -13.80
CA ASP A 61 12.42 7.94 -13.13
C ASP A 61 11.10 8.65 -12.78
N ILE A 62 10.09 7.87 -12.39
CA ILE A 62 8.75 8.35 -12.02
C ILE A 62 8.63 8.42 -10.50
N VAL A 63 8.16 9.57 -10.03
CA VAL A 63 7.74 9.76 -8.64
C VAL A 63 6.26 9.46 -8.52
N VAL A 64 5.88 8.67 -7.51
CA VAL A 64 4.48 8.46 -7.14
C VAL A 64 4.26 8.96 -5.73
N VAL A 65 3.34 9.91 -5.57
CA VAL A 65 2.96 10.51 -4.28
C VAL A 65 1.48 10.23 -4.03
N ALA A 66 1.17 9.80 -2.81
CA ALA A 66 -0.21 9.73 -2.32
C ALA A 66 -0.49 10.92 -1.41
N VAL A 67 -1.61 11.60 -1.62
CA VAL A 67 -2.07 12.71 -0.81
C VAL A 67 -3.37 12.31 -0.12
N GLU A 68 -3.39 12.43 1.20
CA GLU A 68 -4.52 12.11 2.05
C GLU A 68 -4.71 13.21 3.08
N HIS A 69 -5.91 13.80 3.16
CA HIS A 69 -6.22 14.89 4.10
C HIS A 69 -5.19 16.05 4.09
N GLY A 70 -4.64 16.37 2.91
CA GLY A 70 -3.63 17.42 2.74
C GLY A 70 -2.20 17.03 3.08
N ALA A 71 -1.95 15.81 3.58
CA ALA A 71 -0.62 15.27 3.82
C ALA A 71 -0.16 14.45 2.61
N ALA A 72 0.98 14.83 2.03
CA ALA A 72 1.62 14.12 0.93
C ALA A 72 2.66 13.12 1.45
N ARG A 73 2.64 11.90 0.91
CA ARG A 73 3.58 10.83 1.24
C ARG A 73 4.13 10.21 -0.03
N LEU A 74 5.46 10.08 -0.08
CA LEU A 74 6.14 9.35 -1.14
C LEU A 74 5.75 7.86 -1.09
N VAL A 75 5.42 7.31 -2.25
CA VAL A 75 5.11 5.88 -2.44
C VAL A 75 6.24 5.19 -3.19
N SER A 76 6.83 5.86 -4.19
CA SER A 76 7.96 5.33 -4.97
C SER A 76 8.69 6.46 -5.72
N GLY A 77 9.95 6.21 -6.09
CA GLY A 77 10.78 7.12 -6.90
C GLY A 77 11.54 8.14 -6.07
N GLU A 78 12.28 7.72 -5.04
CA GLU A 78 13.05 8.62 -4.15
C GLU A 78 14.14 9.41 -4.90
N GLU A 79 14.86 8.74 -5.80
CA GLU A 79 15.88 9.40 -6.64
C GLU A 79 15.25 10.42 -7.60
N ALA A 80 14.15 10.04 -8.25
CA ALA A 80 13.38 10.92 -9.14
C ALA A 80 12.74 12.09 -8.37
N LEU A 81 12.33 11.90 -7.11
CA LEU A 81 11.81 12.96 -6.25
C LEU A 81 12.89 14.00 -5.97
N THR A 82 14.12 13.53 -5.69
CA THR A 82 15.27 14.40 -5.49
C THR A 82 15.55 15.24 -6.74
N ALA A 83 15.44 14.65 -7.93
CA ALA A 83 15.57 15.37 -9.19
C ALA A 83 14.46 16.43 -9.38
N CYS A 84 13.20 16.06 -9.15
CA CYS A 84 12.05 16.98 -9.27
C CYS A 84 12.15 18.14 -8.24
N ALA A 85 12.51 17.85 -7.01
CA ALA A 85 12.73 18.84 -5.96
C ALA A 85 13.86 19.81 -6.33
N GLY A 86 14.96 19.29 -6.89
CA GLY A 86 16.08 20.10 -7.39
C GLY A 86 15.71 21.02 -8.55
N ILE A 87 14.75 20.62 -9.40
CA ILE A 87 14.20 21.46 -10.47
C ILE A 87 13.33 22.58 -9.87
N LEU A 88 12.43 22.23 -8.95
CA LEU A 88 11.48 23.17 -8.33
C LEU A 88 12.12 24.07 -7.26
N GLY A 89 13.36 23.79 -6.84
CA GLY A 89 14.04 24.53 -5.78
C GLY A 89 13.49 24.23 -4.38
N ALA A 90 12.88 23.06 -4.20
CA ALA A 90 12.27 22.62 -2.94
C ALA A 90 13.16 21.59 -2.23
N PRO A 91 13.00 21.42 -0.91
CA PRO A 91 13.50 20.24 -0.20
C PRO A 91 13.01 18.93 -0.83
N ALA A 92 13.85 17.89 -0.80
CA ALA A 92 13.57 16.58 -1.40
C ALA A 92 12.63 15.72 -0.53
N ASP A 93 11.49 16.28 -0.15
CA ASP A 93 10.41 15.57 0.54
C ASP A 93 9.08 15.78 -0.20
N ALA A 94 8.18 14.80 -0.11
CA ALA A 94 6.95 14.77 -0.88
C ALA A 94 6.05 15.99 -0.59
N GLN A 95 5.99 16.44 0.67
CA GLN A 95 5.16 17.57 1.06
C GLN A 95 5.68 18.86 0.45
N SER A 96 6.97 19.15 0.64
CA SER A 96 7.63 20.33 0.09
C SER A 96 7.52 20.41 -1.43
N VAL A 97 7.60 19.27 -2.13
CA VAL A 97 7.43 19.22 -3.58
C VAL A 97 6.00 19.56 -3.98
N VAL A 98 4.98 19.00 -3.32
CA VAL A 98 3.57 19.32 -3.61
C VAL A 98 3.27 20.80 -3.31
N ASP A 99 3.79 21.32 -2.20
CA ASP A 99 3.64 22.72 -1.82
C ASP A 99 4.32 23.65 -2.84
N ALA A 100 5.51 23.29 -3.31
CA ALA A 100 6.24 24.04 -4.34
C ALA A 100 5.49 24.05 -5.70
N LEU A 101 4.85 22.94 -6.08
CA LEU A 101 4.03 22.90 -7.29
C LEU A 101 2.84 23.86 -7.22
N GLY A 102 2.16 23.92 -6.06
CA GLY A 102 1.08 24.87 -5.83
C GLY A 102 1.58 26.32 -5.77
N ALA A 103 2.76 26.56 -5.21
CA ALA A 103 3.35 27.89 -5.12
C ALA A 103 3.89 28.42 -6.47
N ALA A 104 4.22 27.53 -7.41
CA ALA A 104 4.81 27.90 -8.70
C ALA A 104 3.83 28.66 -9.60
N ASP A 105 2.54 28.28 -9.61
CA ASP A 105 1.49 28.93 -10.41
C ASP A 105 0.12 28.81 -9.70
N PRO A 106 -0.66 29.90 -9.56
CA PRO A 106 -2.03 29.84 -9.05
C PRO A 106 -2.93 28.82 -9.76
N ASP A 107 -2.76 28.60 -11.08
CA ASP A 107 -3.53 27.60 -11.83
C ASP A 107 -3.18 26.17 -11.37
N HIS A 108 -1.91 25.89 -11.07
CA HIS A 108 -1.49 24.61 -10.49
C HIS A 108 -2.12 24.41 -9.11
N ALA A 109 -2.12 25.43 -8.25
CA ALA A 109 -2.78 25.37 -6.95
C ALA A 109 -4.27 25.03 -7.10
N HIS A 110 -4.99 25.72 -8.00
CA HIS A 110 -6.40 25.43 -8.25
C HIS A 110 -6.65 24.00 -8.72
N LYS A 111 -5.82 23.48 -9.63
CA LYS A 111 -5.89 22.09 -10.12
C LYS A 111 -5.60 21.07 -9.02
N LEU A 112 -4.62 21.34 -8.14
CA LEU A 112 -4.30 20.47 -7.02
C LEU A 112 -5.42 20.48 -5.97
N THR A 113 -5.97 21.65 -5.62
CA THR A 113 -7.12 21.75 -4.73
C THR A 113 -8.34 21.02 -5.31
N ALA A 114 -8.61 21.17 -6.61
CA ALA A 114 -9.67 20.45 -7.31
C ALA A 114 -9.52 18.93 -7.22
N LEU A 115 -8.29 18.42 -7.41
CA LEU A 115 -7.98 17.02 -7.25
C LEU A 115 -8.20 16.54 -5.80
N PHE A 116 -7.73 17.29 -4.81
CA PHE A 116 -7.78 16.85 -3.41
C PHE A 116 -9.19 16.93 -2.80
N GLU A 117 -9.96 17.95 -3.16
CA GLU A 117 -11.29 18.17 -2.57
C GLU A 117 -12.41 17.50 -3.37
N ARG A 118 -12.31 17.47 -4.70
CA ARG A 118 -13.37 17.00 -5.60
C ARG A 118 -12.99 15.75 -6.40
N GLY A 119 -11.73 15.32 -6.33
CA GLY A 119 -11.24 14.18 -7.09
C GLY A 119 -11.11 14.44 -8.59
N GLU A 120 -11.07 15.71 -9.01
CA GLU A 120 -10.93 16.09 -10.42
C GLU A 120 -9.51 15.77 -10.92
N ALA A 121 -9.41 14.93 -11.96
CA ALA A 121 -8.11 14.61 -12.54
C ALA A 121 -7.46 15.86 -13.14
N CYS A 122 -6.15 15.98 -12.98
CA CYS A 122 -5.38 17.10 -13.49
C CYS A 122 -4.11 16.64 -14.19
N ALA A 123 -3.63 17.45 -15.14
CA ALA A 123 -2.35 17.28 -15.78
C ALA A 123 -1.79 18.67 -16.10
N PHE A 124 -0.53 18.91 -15.76
CA PHE A 124 0.14 20.18 -16.01
C PHE A 124 1.66 20.00 -15.97
N GLU A 125 2.38 21.05 -16.32
CA GLU A 125 3.83 21.09 -16.27
C GLU A 125 4.26 22.29 -15.42
N ALA A 126 5.05 22.02 -14.39
CA ALA A 126 5.61 23.04 -13.52
C ALA A 126 7.05 23.34 -13.92
N TRP A 127 7.34 24.62 -14.15
CA TRP A 127 8.66 25.07 -14.57
C TRP A 127 9.50 25.54 -13.39
N GLY A 128 10.72 25.03 -13.32
CA GLY A 128 11.76 25.52 -12.42
C GLY A 128 12.96 26.06 -13.20
N PRO A 129 13.93 26.67 -12.52
CA PRO A 129 15.12 27.25 -13.14
C PRO A 129 16.01 26.24 -13.91
N LYS A 130 15.81 24.93 -13.69
CA LYS A 130 16.62 23.86 -14.30
C LYS A 130 15.87 22.96 -15.28
N GLY A 131 14.58 23.23 -15.54
CA GLY A 131 13.74 22.41 -16.42
C GLY A 131 12.28 22.37 -15.98
N GLY A 132 11.51 21.47 -16.60
CA GLY A 132 10.10 21.23 -16.27
C GLY A 132 9.91 19.99 -15.40
N VAL A 133 8.79 19.93 -14.70
CA VAL A 133 8.27 18.73 -14.03
C VAL A 133 6.86 18.50 -14.56
N VAL A 134 6.65 17.38 -15.24
CA VAL A 134 5.33 16.95 -15.68
C VAL A 134 4.62 16.32 -14.49
N VAL A 135 3.40 16.78 -14.23
CA VAL A 135 2.56 16.34 -13.12
C VAL A 135 1.24 15.82 -13.67
N GLU A 136 0.87 14.61 -13.26
CA GLU A 136 -0.45 14.04 -13.48
C GLU A 136 -1.08 13.64 -12.16
N GLY A 137 -2.33 14.06 -11.96
CA GLY A 137 -3.10 13.78 -10.76
C GLY A 137 -4.37 12.99 -11.05
N ARG A 138 -4.63 11.95 -10.26
CA ARG A 138 -5.87 11.15 -10.33
C ARG A 138 -6.35 10.74 -8.94
N ALA A 139 -7.66 10.84 -8.71
CA ALA A 139 -8.27 10.24 -7.52
C ALA A 139 -8.37 8.72 -7.66
N GLY A 140 -8.08 7.99 -6.59
CA GLY A 140 -8.15 6.53 -6.54
C GLY A 140 -8.43 6.04 -5.12
N GLY A 141 -9.64 5.53 -4.89
CA GLY A 141 -10.10 5.18 -3.54
C GLY A 141 -10.31 6.44 -2.69
N ALA A 142 -9.75 6.44 -1.47
CA ALA A 142 -9.77 7.59 -0.57
C ALA A 142 -8.58 8.55 -0.76
N LEU A 143 -7.70 8.26 -1.73
CA LEU A 143 -6.44 8.97 -1.93
C LEU A 143 -6.46 9.75 -3.25
N ALA A 144 -5.79 10.90 -3.25
CA ALA A 144 -5.35 11.55 -4.47
C ALA A 144 -3.94 11.09 -4.80
N TRP A 145 -3.73 10.63 -6.03
CA TRP A 145 -2.45 10.14 -6.52
C TRP A 145 -1.83 11.17 -7.45
N LEU A 146 -0.56 11.46 -7.24
CA LEU A 146 0.25 12.31 -8.12
C LEU A 146 1.38 11.47 -8.71
N ARG A 147 1.55 11.60 -10.02
CA ARG A 147 2.67 11.06 -10.79
C ARG A 147 3.51 12.25 -11.25
N LEU A 148 4.80 12.24 -10.93
CA LEU A 148 5.72 13.29 -11.36
C LEU A 148 6.87 12.68 -12.16
N ALA A 149 7.33 13.43 -13.16
CA ALA A 149 8.54 13.10 -13.91
C ALA A 149 9.25 14.39 -14.30
N ALA A 150 10.58 14.39 -14.22
CA ALA A 150 11.37 15.49 -14.76
C ALA A 150 11.20 15.52 -16.28
N ALA A 151 10.84 16.68 -16.83
CA ALA A 151 10.84 16.91 -18.26
C ALA A 151 12.27 17.26 -18.71
N ALA A 152 12.71 16.67 -19.82
CA ALA A 152 13.95 17.11 -20.45
C ALA A 152 13.80 18.56 -20.91
N ALA A 153 14.80 19.40 -20.59
CA ALA A 153 14.89 20.80 -20.99
C ALA A 153 15.15 20.97 -22.49
#